data_AF-A0A2S5LES7-F1
#
_entry.id   AF-A0A2S5LES7-F1
#
_cell.length_a   1.000
_cell.length_b   1.000
_cell.length_c   1.000
_cell.angle_alpha   90.00
_cell.angle_beta   90.00
_cell.angle_gamma   90.00
#
_symmetry.space_group_name_H-M   'P 1'
#
loop_
_entity.id
_entity.type
_entity.pdbx_description
1 polymer ?
#
loop_
_entity_poly.entity_id
_entity_poly.type
_entity_poly.pdbx_seq_one_letter_code
_entity_poly.pdbx_strand_id
1 'polypeptide(L)'
;MRKLNEIKAFSKPLIANLFKLGISTVQDLLLHLPLRYMDETRITAVRDLRLGDTAQVEGEIVHCEVSYKSRKALIARIEDASGQLTLRFLHFYPSQIAALKVGTVLR
;
A
#
# COMPACT_ATOMS: atom_id res chain seq x y z
N MET A 1 10.16 -20.63 -26.61
CA MET A 1 10.29 -19.71 -25.46
C MET A 1 9.68 -20.37 -24.24
N ARG A 2 10.29 -20.20 -23.06
CA ARG A 2 9.83 -20.85 -21.81
C ARG A 2 8.43 -20.34 -21.43
N LYS A 3 7.49 -21.25 -21.22
CA LYS A 3 6.12 -20.90 -20.82
C LYS A 3 6.05 -20.68 -19.31
N LEU A 4 5.13 -19.82 -18.87
CA LEU A 4 5.00 -19.51 -17.43
C LEU A 4 4.51 -20.70 -16.59
N ASN A 5 3.78 -21.63 -17.19
CA ASN A 5 3.31 -22.86 -16.53
C ASN A 5 4.42 -23.87 -16.20
N GLU A 6 5.60 -23.74 -16.81
CA GLU A 6 6.77 -24.59 -16.55
C GLU A 6 7.60 -24.09 -15.35
N ILE A 7 7.22 -22.95 -14.75
CA ILE A 7 7.93 -22.35 -13.62
C ILE A 7 7.16 -22.63 -12.33
N LYS A 8 7.74 -23.48 -11.47
CA LYS A 8 7.13 -23.92 -10.20
C LYS A 8 6.72 -22.79 -9.24
N ALA A 9 7.36 -21.61 -9.35
CA ALA A 9 7.04 -20.45 -8.53
C ALA A 9 5.67 -19.82 -8.88
N PHE A 10 5.15 -20.03 -10.09
CA PHE A 10 3.86 -19.46 -10.50
C PHE A 10 2.72 -20.42 -10.16
N SER A 11 1.78 -19.94 -9.35
CA SER A 11 0.57 -20.69 -9.02
C SER A 11 -0.42 -20.70 -10.20
N LYS A 12 -1.24 -21.75 -10.30
CA LYS A 12 -2.31 -21.85 -11.32
C LYS A 12 -3.22 -20.59 -11.40
N PRO A 13 -3.72 -20.01 -10.30
CA PRO A 13 -4.53 -18.79 -10.37
C PRO A 13 -3.74 -17.57 -10.85
N LEU A 14 -2.46 -17.45 -10.46
CA LEU A 14 -1.60 -16.37 -10.95
C LEU A 14 -1.42 -16.48 -12.47
N ILE A 15 -1.15 -17.68 -12.99
CA ILE A 15 -1.02 -17.94 -14.43
C ILE A 15 -2.32 -17.59 -15.17
N ALA A 16 -3.48 -17.96 -14.63
CA ALA A 16 -4.77 -17.62 -15.23
C ALA A 16 -5.00 -16.10 -15.32
N ASN A 17 -4.56 -15.34 -14.31
CA ASN A 17 -4.64 -13.87 -14.34
C ASN A 17 -3.64 -13.27 -15.32
N LEU A 18 -2.41 -13.79 -15.41
CA LEU A 18 -1.41 -13.35 -16.38
C LEU A 18 -1.85 -13.60 -17.82
N PHE A 19 -2.51 -14.73 -18.10
CA PHE A 19 -3.09 -15.00 -19.42
C PHE A 19 -4.19 -14.01 -19.81
N LYS A 20 -5.01 -13.54 -18.85
CA LYS A 20 -6.00 -12.48 -19.10
C LYS A 20 -5.34 -11.14 -19.48
N LEU A 21 -4.11 -10.92 -19.04
CA LEU A 21 -3.29 -9.77 -19.40
C LEU A 21 -2.50 -9.98 -20.71
N GLY A 22 -2.70 -11.11 -21.40
CA GLY A 22 -1.96 -11.46 -22.62
C GLY A 22 -0.53 -11.96 -22.37
N ILE A 23 -0.18 -12.27 -21.12
CA ILE A 23 1.18 -12.69 -20.72
C ILE A 23 1.21 -14.21 -20.64
N SER A 24 1.97 -14.84 -21.54
CA SER A 24 2.01 -16.31 -21.68
C SER A 24 3.40 -16.93 -21.54
N THR A 25 4.42 -16.14 -21.87
CA THR A 25 5.83 -16.53 -21.83
C THR A 25 6.63 -15.64 -20.88
N VAL A 26 7.84 -16.08 -20.55
CA VAL A 26 8.79 -15.27 -19.76
C VAL A 26 9.13 -13.95 -20.47
N GLN A 27 9.19 -13.94 -21.80
CA GLN A 27 9.50 -12.72 -22.55
C GLN A 27 8.38 -11.68 -22.47
N ASP A 28 7.12 -12.13 -22.51
CA ASP A 28 5.96 -11.24 -22.34
C ASP A 28 6.03 -10.53 -20.98
N LEU A 29 6.50 -11.24 -19.94
CA LEU A 29 6.65 -10.68 -18.60
C LEU A 29 7.78 -9.64 -18.53
N LEU A 30 8.91 -9.87 -19.21
CA LEU A 30 10.02 -8.91 -19.27
C LEU A 30 9.63 -7.60 -19.96
N LEU A 31 8.67 -7.65 -20.88
CA LEU A 31 8.16 -6.50 -21.60
C LEU A 31 6.88 -5.93 -21.00
N HIS A 32 6.36 -6.53 -19.92
CA HIS A 32 5.23 -6.01 -19.16
C HIS A 32 5.71 -4.94 -18.17
N LEU A 33 6.04 -3.77 -18.71
CA LEU A 33 6.57 -2.66 -17.95
C LEU A 33 5.48 -2.04 -17.04
N PRO A 34 5.85 -1.50 -15.87
CA PRO A 34 4.93 -0.78 -15.00
C PRO A 34 4.28 0.40 -15.74
N LEU A 35 2.98 0.60 -15.49
CA LEU A 35 2.26 1.79 -15.97
C LEU A 35 2.88 3.08 -15.43
N ARG A 36 3.41 3.04 -14.21
CA ARG A 36 4.05 4.17 -13.53
C ARG A 36 5.04 3.66 -12.50
N TYR A 37 6.19 4.30 -12.41
CA TYR A 37 7.10 4.18 -11.28
C TYR A 37 6.77 5.25 -10.24
N MET A 38 6.67 4.87 -8.98
CA MET A 38 6.56 5.80 -7.86
C MET A 38 7.93 6.02 -7.25
N ASP A 39 8.29 7.29 -7.01
CA ASP A 39 9.53 7.67 -6.34
C ASP A 39 9.26 7.76 -4.83
N GLU A 40 9.73 6.73 -4.10
CA GLU A 40 9.61 6.61 -2.64
C GLU A 40 10.88 7.13 -1.92
N THR A 41 11.72 7.93 -2.59
CA THR A 41 12.96 8.47 -1.99
C THR A 41 12.74 9.71 -1.13
N ARG A 42 11.56 10.33 -1.21
CA ARG A 42 11.28 11.63 -0.57
C ARG A 42 10.17 11.52 0.46
N ILE A 43 10.53 11.79 1.71
CA ILE A 43 9.57 11.92 2.81
C ILE A 43 9.15 13.39 2.90
N THR A 44 7.84 13.63 2.86
CA THR A 44 7.20 14.94 2.96
C THR A 44 6.75 15.13 4.39
N ALA A 45 7.09 16.27 5.00
CA ALA A 45 6.58 16.62 6.32
C ALA A 45 5.07 16.86 6.26
N VAL A 46 4.35 16.54 7.33
CA VAL A 46 2.89 16.68 7.41
C VAL A 46 2.43 18.10 7.06
N ARG A 47 3.15 19.13 7.51
CA ARG A 47 2.83 20.53 7.20
C ARG A 47 2.93 20.90 5.71
N ASP A 48 3.73 20.16 4.94
CA ASP A 48 4.04 20.45 3.54
C ASP A 48 3.14 19.66 2.58
N LEU A 49 2.22 18.84 3.12
CA LEU A 49 1.25 18.07 2.35
C LEU A 49 0.28 18.98 1.60
N ARG A 50 -0.03 18.57 0.37
CA ARG A 50 -0.99 19.25 -0.50
C ARG A 50 -2.19 18.37 -0.76
N LEU A 51 -3.38 18.96 -0.73
CA LEU A 51 -4.62 18.25 -1.00
C LEU A 51 -4.62 17.72 -2.44
N GLY A 52 -4.90 16.42 -2.60
CA GLY A 52 -4.97 15.75 -3.90
C GLY A 52 -3.65 15.13 -4.37
N ASP A 53 -2.52 15.48 -3.75
CA ASP A 53 -1.22 14.90 -4.10
C ASP A 53 -0.99 13.57 -3.38
N THR A 54 -0.27 12.67 -4.06
CA THR A 54 0.28 11.46 -3.42
C THR A 54 1.63 11.80 -2.84
N ALA A 55 1.80 11.61 -1.54
CA ALA A 55 3.03 11.91 -0.81
C ALA A 55 3.35 10.78 0.17
N GLN A 56 4.63 10.62 0.47
CA GLN A 56 5.12 9.71 1.50
C GLN A 56 5.44 10.51 2.77
N VAL A 57 5.05 10.00 3.93
CA VAL A 57 5.19 10.67 5.23
C VAL A 57 5.71 9.66 6.24
N GLU A 58 6.58 10.10 7.15
CA GLU A 58 7.06 9.29 8.26
C GLU A 58 6.68 9.96 9.58
N GLY A 59 6.27 9.15 10.56
CA GLY A 59 5.90 9.65 11.89
C GLY A 59 5.46 8.54 12.84
N GLU A 60 5.16 8.92 14.08
CA GLU A 60 4.73 8.01 15.15
C GLU A 60 3.21 7.98 15.25
N ILE A 61 2.63 6.80 15.45
CA ILE A 61 1.20 6.67 15.71
C ILE A 61 0.91 7.11 17.15
N VAL A 62 0.13 8.19 17.28
CA VAL A 62 -0.29 8.73 18.58
C VAL A 62 -1.71 8.32 18.96
N HIS A 63 -2.53 7.91 17.99
CA HIS A 63 -3.89 7.43 18.23
C HIS A 63 -4.26 6.32 17.25
N CYS A 64 -5.00 5.31 17.71
CA CYS A 64 -5.57 4.29 16.84
C CYS A 64 -6.86 3.73 17.43
N GLU A 65 -7.96 3.83 16.69
CA GLU A 65 -9.26 3.32 17.11
C GLU A 65 -10.07 2.75 15.94
N VAL A 66 -10.91 1.76 16.24
CA VAL A 66 -11.95 1.33 15.30
C VAL A 66 -13.24 2.08 15.61
N SER A 67 -13.65 2.94 14.68
CA SER A 67 -14.88 3.71 14.77
C SER A 67 -16.05 2.94 14.16
N TYR A 68 -17.14 2.79 14.93
CA TYR A 68 -18.37 2.07 14.56
C TYR A 68 -19.56 3.01 14.33
N LYS A 69 -19.34 4.23 13.82
CA LYS A 69 -20.43 5.17 13.50
C LYS A 69 -21.26 4.67 12.29
N SER A 70 -21.42 5.47 11.24
CA SER A 70 -22.23 5.08 10.08
C SER A 70 -21.63 3.91 9.28
N ARG A 71 -20.29 3.83 9.16
CA ARG A 71 -19.57 2.69 8.59
C ARG A 71 -18.32 2.40 9.41
N LYS A 72 -18.01 1.12 9.62
CA LYS A 72 -16.81 0.66 10.33
C LYS A 72 -15.58 1.21 9.63
N ALA A 73 -14.74 1.95 10.36
CA ALA A 73 -13.49 2.50 9.84
C ALA A 73 -12.41 2.43 10.91
N LEU A 74 -11.17 2.18 10.49
CA LEU A 74 -10.01 2.30 11.35
C LEU A 74 -9.46 3.72 11.21
N ILE A 75 -9.43 4.45 12.32
CA ILE A 75 -8.90 5.82 12.38
C ILE A 75 -7.59 5.73 13.14
N ALA A 76 -6.51 6.10 12.47
CA ALA A 76 -5.19 6.26 13.08
C ALA A 76 -4.76 7.72 12.96
N ARG A 77 -4.01 8.22 13.94
CA ARG A 77 -3.36 9.52 13.86
C ARG A 77 -1.88 9.32 13.97
N ILE A 78 -1.16 9.87 13.00
CA ILE A 78 0.28 9.91 12.95
C ILE A 78 0.74 11.34 13.25
N GLU A 79 1.83 11.47 14.00
CA GLU A 79 2.45 12.74 14.35
C GLU A 79 3.91 12.73 13.89
N ASP A 80 4.33 13.82 13.27
CA ASP A 80 5.72 14.11 12.97
C ASP A 80 6.14 15.42 13.66
N ALA A 81 7.39 15.84 13.46
CA ALA A 81 7.89 17.09 14.04
C ALA A 81 7.17 18.36 13.55
N SER A 82 6.34 18.25 12.52
CA SER A 82 5.67 19.37 11.85
C SER A 82 4.17 19.45 12.14
N GLY A 83 3.53 18.34 12.50
CA GLY A 83 2.11 18.30 12.83
C GLY A 83 1.52 16.90 12.90
N GLN A 84 0.18 16.84 12.94
CA GLN A 84 -0.59 15.61 13.01
C GLN A 84 -1.38 15.35 11.73
N LEU A 85 -1.38 14.10 11.26
CA LEU A 85 -2.15 13.63 10.12
C LEU A 85 -3.11 12.52 10.56
N THR A 86 -4.36 12.60 10.10
CA THR A 86 -5.37 11.58 10.37
C THR A 86 -5.53 10.64 9.18
N LEU A 87 -5.27 9.36 9.41
CA LEU A 87 -5.44 8.28 8.45
C LEU A 87 -6.80 7.60 8.69
N ARG A 88 -7.58 7.43 7.64
CA ARG A 88 -8.88 6.77 7.70
C ARG A 88 -8.96 5.60 6.71
N PHE A 89 -8.96 4.39 7.25
CA PHE A 89 -9.10 3.17 6.46
C PHE A 89 -10.56 2.72 6.45
N LEU A 90 -11.14 2.66 5.24
CA LEU A 90 -12.52 2.24 5.03
C LEU A 90 -12.66 0.71 4.94
N HIS A 91 -11.62 0.06 4.42
CA HIS A 91 -11.49 -1.40 4.36
C HIS A 91 -10.20 -1.76 5.06
N PHE A 92 -10.30 -2.54 6.14
CA PHE A 92 -9.14 -2.95 6.91
C PHE A 92 -9.26 -4.35 7.47
N TYR A 93 -8.10 -4.97 7.70
CA TYR A 93 -7.95 -6.32 8.24
C TYR A 93 -7.34 -6.27 9.64
N PRO A 94 -7.51 -7.33 10.46
CA PRO A 94 -6.92 -7.39 11.80
C PRO A 94 -5.40 -7.17 11.83
N SER A 95 -4.69 -7.58 10.76
CA SER A 95 -3.24 -7.34 10.61
C SER A 95 -2.89 -5.85 10.59
N GLN A 96 -3.72 -5.01 9.96
CA GLN A 96 -3.51 -3.56 9.94
C GLN A 96 -3.76 -2.93 11.31
N ILE A 97 -4.73 -3.42 12.08
CA ILE A 97 -4.94 -2.96 13.46
C ILE A 97 -3.70 -3.27 14.30
N ALA A 98 -3.11 -4.46 14.12
CA ALA A 98 -1.92 -4.88 14.85
C ALA A 98 -0.66 -4.09 14.46
N ALA A 99 -0.54 -3.71 13.18
CA ALA A 99 0.55 -2.87 12.69
C ALA A 99 0.41 -1.41 13.16
N LEU A 100 -0.82 -0.88 13.23
CA LEU A 100 -1.10 0.51 13.54
C LEU A 100 -1.25 0.79 15.05
N LYS A 101 -0.43 0.17 15.89
CA LYS A 101 -0.47 0.40 17.34
C LYS A 101 0.16 1.74 17.72
N VAL A 102 -0.38 2.38 18.76
CA VAL A 102 0.21 3.58 19.34
C VAL A 102 1.66 3.30 19.74
N GLY A 103 2.57 4.22 19.42
CA GLY A 103 4.01 4.07 19.63
C GLY A 103 4.76 3.45 18.45
N THR A 104 4.07 2.94 17.44
CA THR A 104 4.72 2.44 16.21
C THR A 104 5.12 3.61 15.31
N VAL A 105 6.36 3.59 14.83
CA VAL A 105 6.81 4.49 13.75
C VAL A 105 6.45 3.87 12.40
N LEU A 106 5.83 4.67 11.53
CA LEU A 106 5.40 4.29 10.19
C LEU A 106 6.03 5.17 9.14
N ARG A 107 6.20 4.60 7.94
CA ARG A 107 6.64 5.26 6.71
C ARG A 107 5.80 4.77 5.53
#